data_AF-A0A2H3JMS9-F1
#
_entry.id   AF-A0A2H3JMS9-F1
#
_cell.length_a   1.000
_cell.length_b   1.000
_cell.length_c   1.000
_cell.angle_alpha   90.00
_cell.angle_beta   90.00
_cell.angle_gamma   90.00
#
_symmetry.space_group_name_H-M   'P 1'
#
loop_
_entity.id
_entity.type
_entity.pdbx_description
1 polymer ?
#
loop_
_entity_poly.entity_id
_entity_poly.type
_entity_poly.pdbx_seq_one_letter_code
_entity_poly.pdbx_strand_id
1 'polypeptide(L)'
;PALARLPRSWSLLYSLDQHGISLNTLYTRCQNHQGGALVIMRDSSDGLFGAWMGQGIHQSKGSYYGSGESFLWKLTSDKRLRVYKWTGRNDYVALCEPEYLSFGGGDGHYGLYLDDSLTDGSSARCPTFDNDPLCSAGPKQGENVRFECVGLEVWGVG
;
A
#
# COMPACT_ATOMS: atom_id res chain seq x y z
N PRO A 1 -27.82 1.68 -0.07
CA PRO A 1 -26.68 0.80 0.29
C PRO A 1 -26.50 0.77 1.81
N ALA A 2 -26.44 -0.42 2.42
CA ALA A 2 -26.12 -0.53 3.84
C ALA A 2 -24.66 -0.10 4.03
N LEU A 3 -24.41 0.91 4.88
CA LEU A 3 -23.07 1.22 5.34
C LEU A 3 -22.54 -0.04 6.04
N ALA A 4 -21.51 -0.67 5.47
CA ALA A 4 -20.79 -1.74 6.13
C ALA A 4 -20.38 -1.23 7.52
N ARG A 5 -20.93 -1.83 8.58
CA ARG A 5 -20.49 -1.52 9.94
C ARG A 5 -19.04 -1.92 10.03
N LEU A 6 -18.16 -0.95 10.32
CA LEU A 6 -16.75 -1.23 10.56
C LEU A 6 -16.63 -2.41 11.54
N PRO A 7 -15.96 -3.50 11.14
CA PRO A 7 -15.66 -4.63 12.02
C PRO A 7 -15.00 -4.11 13.30
N ARG A 8 -15.38 -4.67 14.46
CA ARG A 8 -14.89 -4.18 15.77
C ARG A 8 -13.48 -4.67 16.12
N SER A 9 -12.94 -5.61 15.35
CA SER A 9 -11.64 -6.22 15.60
C SER A 9 -10.68 -5.92 14.47
N TRP A 10 -9.50 -5.43 14.85
CA TRP A 10 -8.35 -5.31 13.98
C TRP A 10 -7.37 -6.40 14.37
N SER A 11 -6.75 -7.04 13.40
CA SER A 11 -5.76 -8.09 13.62
C SER A 11 -4.46 -7.73 12.91
N LEU A 12 -3.34 -7.79 13.63
CA LEU A 12 -2.03 -7.61 13.01
C LEU A 12 -1.71 -8.87 12.18
N LEU A 13 -1.78 -8.76 10.86
CA LEU A 13 -1.48 -9.86 9.95
C LEU A 13 0.04 -9.99 9.77
N TYR A 14 0.72 -8.87 9.55
CA TYR A 14 2.16 -8.82 9.32
C TYR A 14 2.76 -7.55 9.93
N SER A 15 4.01 -7.65 10.36
CA SER A 15 4.84 -6.56 10.86
C SER A 15 6.29 -6.89 10.57
N LEU A 16 7.03 -5.93 10.01
CA LEU A 16 8.45 -6.08 9.69
C LEU A 16 9.28 -6.42 10.95
N ASP A 17 8.92 -5.83 12.09
CA ASP A 17 9.58 -6.03 13.38
C ASP A 17 9.33 -7.44 13.96
N GLN A 18 8.09 -7.95 13.82
CA GLN A 18 7.70 -9.24 14.42
C GLN A 18 7.93 -10.45 13.51
N HIS A 19 7.95 -10.25 12.18
CA HIS A 19 7.90 -11.34 11.21
C HIS A 19 9.05 -11.35 10.20
N GLY A 20 9.95 -10.35 10.25
CA GLY A 20 11.14 -10.25 9.42
C GLY A 20 10.88 -9.75 8.00
N ILE A 21 11.96 -9.45 7.26
CA ILE A 21 11.97 -8.69 5.99
C ILE A 21 11.62 -9.50 4.72
N SER A 22 10.93 -10.63 4.84
CA SER A 22 10.58 -11.45 3.66
C SER A 22 9.21 -11.09 3.10
N LEU A 23 9.15 -10.59 1.86
CA LEU A 23 7.90 -10.35 1.15
C LEU A 23 7.05 -11.64 1.00
N ASN A 24 7.71 -12.79 0.81
CA ASN A 24 7.00 -14.08 0.80
C ASN A 24 6.32 -14.40 2.15
N THR A 25 6.96 -14.07 3.27
CA THR A 25 6.35 -14.20 4.60
C THR A 25 5.14 -13.27 4.75
N LEU A 26 5.23 -12.02 4.26
CA LEU A 26 4.10 -11.09 4.23
C LEU A 26 2.91 -11.70 3.47
N TYR A 27 3.12 -12.18 2.25
CA TYR A 27 2.05 -12.78 1.44
C TYR A 27 1.44 -14.02 2.11
N THR A 28 2.28 -14.92 2.63
CA THR A 28 1.83 -16.15 3.29
C THR A 28 0.92 -15.85 4.49
N ARG A 29 1.23 -14.78 5.23
CA ARG A 29 0.46 -14.37 6.42
C ARG A 29 -0.83 -13.63 6.06
N CYS A 30 -0.84 -12.87 4.95
CA CYS A 30 -2.00 -12.06 4.57
C CYS A 30 -3.04 -12.81 3.73
N GLN A 31 -2.63 -13.76 2.87
CA GLN A 31 -3.49 -14.36 1.83
C GLN A 31 -4.75 -15.09 2.34
N ASN A 32 -4.76 -15.54 3.60
CA ASN A 32 -5.91 -16.26 4.17
C ASN A 32 -6.92 -15.33 4.87
N HIS A 33 -6.62 -14.03 4.98
CA HIS A 33 -7.56 -13.07 5.54
C HIS A 33 -8.66 -12.74 4.53
N GLN A 34 -9.92 -12.90 4.92
CA GLN A 34 -11.09 -12.70 4.05
C GLN A 34 -11.70 -11.28 4.13
N GLY A 35 -11.07 -10.38 4.88
CA GLY A 35 -11.49 -8.99 5.07
C GLY A 35 -10.58 -7.97 4.39
N GLY A 36 -10.85 -6.69 4.66
CA GLY A 36 -10.04 -5.60 4.15
C GLY A 36 -8.72 -5.50 4.90
N ALA A 37 -7.66 -5.06 4.23
CA ALA A 37 -6.35 -4.86 4.83
C ALA A 37 -5.90 -3.40 4.73
N LEU A 38 -5.43 -2.87 5.86
CA LEU A 38 -4.73 -1.59 5.94
C LEU A 38 -3.22 -1.86 5.94
N VAL A 39 -2.54 -1.38 4.91
CA VAL A 39 -1.08 -1.37 4.82
C VAL A 39 -0.58 -0.03 5.35
N ILE A 40 0.39 -0.09 6.26
CA ILE A 40 1.02 1.06 6.89
C ILE A 40 2.52 0.93 6.70
N MET A 41 3.12 1.92 6.03
CA MET A 41 4.56 2.05 5.85
C MET A 41 5.05 3.30 6.61
N ARG A 42 6.26 3.17 7.16
CA ARG A 42 7.03 4.27 7.73
C ARG A 42 8.35 4.38 6.99
N ASP A 43 8.62 5.54 6.41
CA ASP A 43 9.93 5.82 5.82
C ASP A 43 10.98 6.27 6.86
N SER A 44 12.25 6.30 6.48
CA SER A 44 13.37 6.72 7.35
C SER A 44 13.33 8.18 7.81
N SER A 45 12.36 8.97 7.32
CA SER A 45 12.07 10.35 7.75
C SER A 45 10.78 10.45 8.58
N ASP A 46 10.30 9.33 9.14
CA ASP A 46 9.06 9.20 9.93
C ASP A 46 7.76 9.55 9.18
N GLY A 47 7.80 9.58 7.84
CA GLY A 47 6.62 9.70 7.00
C GLY A 47 5.75 8.45 7.10
N LEU A 48 4.46 8.62 7.41
CA LEU A 48 3.48 7.52 7.49
C LEU A 48 2.51 7.57 6.31
N PHE A 49 2.39 6.46 5.60
CA PHE A 49 1.54 6.34 4.42
C PHE A 49 1.23 4.87 4.13
N GLY A 50 0.37 4.63 3.13
CA GLY A 50 0.11 3.28 2.69
C GLY A 50 -1.15 3.17 1.85
N ALA A 51 -1.79 2.01 1.93
CA ALA A 51 -2.95 1.65 1.13
C ALA A 51 -4.01 0.95 1.98
N TRP A 52 -5.27 1.11 1.59
CA TRP A 52 -6.37 0.25 2.00
C TRP A 52 -6.79 -0.63 0.83
N MET A 53 -6.95 -1.93 1.10
CA MET A 53 -7.36 -2.93 0.11
C MET A 53 -8.55 -3.71 0.62
N GLY A 54 -9.72 -3.52 0.01
CA GLY A 54 -10.96 -4.21 0.42
C GLY A 54 -10.90 -5.74 0.27
N GLN A 55 -10.06 -6.25 -0.63
CA GLN A 55 -9.87 -7.69 -0.88
C GLN A 55 -8.69 -8.29 -0.11
N GLY A 56 -8.09 -7.54 0.81
CA GLY A 56 -6.88 -7.95 1.52
C GLY A 56 -5.61 -7.82 0.66
N ILE A 57 -4.51 -8.40 1.14
CA ILE A 57 -3.21 -8.43 0.44
C ILE A 57 -2.87 -9.88 0.09
N HIS A 58 -2.64 -10.12 -1.19
CA HIS A 58 -2.22 -11.42 -1.71
C HIS A 58 -1.47 -11.26 -3.03
N GLN A 59 -0.78 -12.32 -3.47
CA GLN A 59 -0.13 -12.30 -4.78
C GLN A 59 -1.15 -12.24 -5.93
N SER A 60 -0.83 -11.42 -6.93
CA SER A 60 -1.63 -11.07 -8.09
C SER A 60 -1.65 -12.14 -9.19
N LYS A 61 -0.64 -13.02 -9.23
CA LYS A 61 -0.46 -14.04 -10.27
C LYS A 61 -0.47 -13.43 -11.69
N GLY A 62 0.17 -12.28 -11.88
CA GLY A 62 0.32 -11.61 -13.17
C GLY A 62 -0.82 -10.68 -13.59
N SER A 63 -1.77 -10.38 -12.70
CA SER A 63 -2.89 -9.47 -13.00
C SER A 63 -3.20 -8.50 -11.87
N TYR A 64 -3.61 -7.29 -12.22
CA TYR A 64 -4.04 -6.30 -11.22
C TYR A 64 -5.32 -6.77 -10.52
N TYR A 65 -5.42 -6.46 -9.23
CA TYR A 65 -6.61 -6.70 -8.41
C TYR A 65 -6.93 -5.48 -7.54
N GLY A 66 -8.09 -5.53 -6.90
CA GLY A 66 -8.63 -4.46 -6.07
C GLY A 66 -10.03 -4.04 -6.52
N SER A 67 -10.64 -3.13 -5.77
CA SER A 67 -11.98 -2.60 -6.06
C SER A 67 -11.99 -1.08 -5.92
N GLY A 68 -13.11 -0.45 -6.26
CA GLY A 68 -13.29 0.99 -6.07
C GLY A 68 -13.33 1.46 -4.61
N GLU A 69 -13.30 0.52 -3.66
CA GLU A 69 -13.16 0.83 -2.23
C GLU A 69 -11.70 1.00 -1.82
N SER A 70 -10.74 0.59 -2.65
CA SER A 70 -9.31 0.77 -2.41
C SER A 70 -8.92 2.26 -2.47
N PHE A 71 -7.96 2.64 -1.64
CA PHE A 71 -7.42 4.00 -1.62
C PHE A 71 -5.96 4.03 -1.14
N LEU A 72 -5.22 5.03 -1.60
CA LEU A 72 -3.93 5.40 -1.01
C LEU A 72 -4.15 6.44 0.08
N TRP A 73 -3.24 6.51 1.05
CA TRP A 73 -3.31 7.53 2.09
C TRP A 73 -1.92 7.95 2.55
N LYS A 74 -1.82 9.16 3.11
CA LYS A 74 -0.64 9.63 3.81
C LYS A 74 -1.00 10.54 4.97
N LEU A 75 -0.15 10.57 5.99
CA LEU A 75 -0.20 11.55 7.07
C LEU A 75 0.67 12.76 6.68
N THR A 76 0.08 13.94 6.65
CA THR A 76 0.81 15.19 6.37
C THR A 76 1.63 15.62 7.59
N SER A 77 2.56 16.56 7.39
CA SER A 77 3.41 17.11 8.45
C SER A 77 2.62 17.74 9.61
N ASP A 78 1.43 18.28 9.34
CA ASP A 78 0.48 18.79 10.34
C ASP A 78 -0.45 17.71 10.93
N LYS A 79 -0.07 16.44 10.77
CA LYS A 79 -0.77 15.25 11.31
C LYS A 79 -2.21 15.10 10.80
N ARG A 80 -2.52 15.59 9.59
CA ARG A 80 -3.80 15.36 8.93
C ARG A 80 -3.73 14.15 8.01
N LEU A 81 -4.78 13.32 8.05
CA LEU A 81 -4.92 12.20 7.13
C LEU A 81 -5.38 12.73 5.77
N ARG A 82 -4.62 12.45 4.72
CA ARG A 82 -5.02 12.67 3.33
C ARG A 82 -5.28 11.33 2.66
N VAL A 83 -6.45 11.19 2.05
CA VAL A 83 -6.92 9.96 1.38
C VAL A 83 -7.12 10.25 -0.11
N TYR A 84 -6.59 9.36 -0.95
CA TYR A 84 -6.68 9.41 -2.41
C TYR A 84 -7.49 8.20 -2.88
N LYS A 85 -8.76 8.44 -3.17
CA LYS A 85 -9.70 7.41 -3.60
C LYS A 85 -9.45 7.02 -5.05
N TRP A 86 -9.87 5.80 -5.40
CA TRP A 86 -9.86 5.36 -6.78
C TRP A 86 -10.61 6.34 -7.70
N THR A 87 -10.00 6.70 -8.82
CA THR A 87 -10.52 7.70 -9.77
C THR A 87 -11.51 7.11 -10.76
N GLY A 88 -11.52 5.79 -10.93
CA GLY A 88 -12.28 5.10 -11.99
C GLY A 88 -11.66 5.21 -13.38
N ARG A 89 -10.46 5.78 -13.53
CA ARG A 89 -9.80 5.95 -14.85
C ARG A 89 -9.23 4.64 -15.42
N ASN A 90 -8.84 3.71 -14.56
CA ASN A 90 -8.32 2.39 -14.91
C ASN A 90 -8.44 1.43 -13.70
N ASP A 91 -8.18 0.15 -13.93
CA ASP A 91 -8.27 -0.90 -12.89
C ASP A 91 -6.89 -1.33 -12.34
N TYR A 92 -5.85 -0.51 -12.50
CA TYR A 92 -4.48 -0.83 -12.08
C TYR A 92 -4.27 -0.62 -10.56
N VAL A 93 -5.15 -1.18 -9.74
CA VAL A 93 -5.27 -0.86 -8.30
C VAL A 93 -4.13 -1.43 -7.47
N ALA A 94 -3.86 -2.74 -7.54
CA ALA A 94 -2.73 -3.37 -6.87
C ALA A 94 -2.12 -4.46 -7.75
N LEU A 95 -0.80 -4.56 -7.74
CA LEU A 95 -0.04 -5.61 -8.40
C LEU A 95 1.02 -6.13 -7.40
N CYS A 96 0.82 -7.35 -6.95
CA CYS A 96 1.61 -7.97 -5.89
C CYS A 96 2.29 -9.21 -6.46
N GLU A 97 3.55 -9.07 -6.85
CA GLU A 97 4.34 -10.15 -7.45
C GLU A 97 5.39 -10.66 -6.45
N PRO A 98 6.06 -11.79 -6.71
CA PRO A 98 7.10 -12.31 -5.82
C PRO A 98 8.22 -11.30 -5.55
N GLU A 99 8.52 -10.41 -6.51
CA GLU A 99 9.62 -9.45 -6.46
C GLU A 99 9.22 -8.06 -5.93
N TYR A 100 7.92 -7.77 -5.79
CA TYR A 100 7.47 -6.45 -5.31
C TYR A 100 6.01 -6.41 -4.87
N LEU A 101 5.70 -5.41 -4.06
CA LEU A 101 4.37 -4.98 -3.67
C LEU A 101 4.08 -3.59 -4.28
N SER A 102 3.03 -3.44 -5.08
CA SER A 102 2.66 -2.13 -5.63
C SER A 102 1.16 -1.82 -5.60
N PHE A 103 0.87 -0.53 -5.54
CA PHE A 103 -0.48 0.04 -5.51
C PHE A 103 -0.57 1.26 -6.44
N GLY A 104 -1.57 1.27 -7.32
CA GLY A 104 -1.90 2.38 -8.22
C GLY A 104 -0.95 2.51 -9.39
N GLY A 105 -1.17 1.76 -10.47
CA GLY A 105 -0.36 1.81 -11.68
C GLY A 105 -0.81 2.86 -12.71
N GLY A 106 -0.20 2.79 -13.88
CA GLY A 106 -0.46 3.68 -15.01
C GLY A 106 0.68 4.66 -15.26
N ASP A 107 0.80 5.11 -16.51
CA ASP A 107 1.86 6.02 -16.99
C ASP A 107 3.31 5.57 -16.70
N GLY A 108 3.50 4.26 -16.46
CA GLY A 108 4.83 3.63 -16.28
C GLY A 108 5.39 3.69 -14.86
N HIS A 109 4.60 4.14 -13.87
CA HIS A 109 5.01 4.20 -12.46
C HIS A 109 3.89 3.77 -11.52
N TYR A 110 4.21 3.60 -10.23
CA TYR A 110 3.26 3.22 -9.19
C TYR A 110 3.03 4.36 -8.19
N GLY A 111 1.80 4.48 -7.70
CA GLY A 111 1.43 5.35 -6.60
C GLY A 111 2.21 4.99 -5.34
N LEU A 112 2.42 3.70 -5.11
CA LEU A 112 3.28 3.15 -4.07
C LEU A 112 3.91 1.84 -4.58
N TYR A 113 5.22 1.70 -4.41
CA TYR A 113 5.99 0.52 -4.74
C TYR A 113 6.96 0.21 -3.60
N LEU A 114 7.13 -1.09 -3.29
CA LEU A 114 8.13 -1.62 -2.38
C LEU A 114 8.70 -2.92 -2.96
N ASP A 115 10.01 -3.08 -2.89
CA ASP A 115 10.72 -4.27 -3.38
C ASP A 115 10.52 -5.51 -2.46
N ASP A 116 11.10 -6.63 -2.86
CA ASP A 116 11.04 -7.91 -2.13
C ASP A 116 11.86 -7.94 -0.84
N SER A 117 12.84 -7.04 -0.71
CA SER A 117 13.62 -6.81 0.51
C SER A 117 12.85 -6.02 1.57
N LEU A 118 11.66 -5.49 1.23
CA LEU A 118 10.82 -4.65 2.07
C LEU A 118 11.53 -3.40 2.59
N THR A 119 12.55 -2.94 1.87
CA THR A 119 13.44 -1.85 2.29
C THR A 119 13.40 -0.71 1.27
N ASP A 120 13.57 -0.99 -0.02
CA ASP A 120 13.65 0.04 -1.04
C ASP A 120 12.30 0.27 -1.71
N GLY A 121 11.78 1.49 -1.58
CA GLY A 121 10.48 1.87 -2.09
C GLY A 121 10.50 3.12 -2.97
N SER A 122 9.40 3.31 -3.69
CA SER A 122 9.16 4.55 -4.43
C SER A 122 7.67 4.91 -4.48
N SER A 123 7.41 6.20 -4.65
CA SER A 123 6.05 6.72 -4.83
C SER A 123 6.05 7.81 -5.90
N ALA A 124 5.09 7.73 -6.81
CA ALA A 124 4.82 8.73 -7.84
C ALA A 124 3.34 9.11 -7.83
N ARG A 125 2.97 10.14 -8.59
CA ARG A 125 1.56 10.39 -8.90
C ARG A 125 1.07 9.36 -9.90
N CYS A 126 -0.08 8.71 -9.67
CA CYS A 126 -0.64 7.76 -10.64
C CYS A 126 -2.06 8.14 -11.09
N PRO A 127 -2.50 7.75 -12.30
CA PRO A 127 -3.85 8.02 -12.78
C PRO A 127 -4.94 7.24 -12.01
N THR A 128 -4.59 6.09 -11.39
CA THR A 128 -5.54 5.25 -10.64
C THR A 128 -6.10 5.95 -9.39
N PHE A 129 -5.29 6.74 -8.70
CA PHE A 129 -5.66 7.42 -7.45
C PHE A 129 -5.52 8.94 -7.49
N ASP A 130 -4.88 9.49 -8.54
CA ASP A 130 -4.51 10.91 -8.64
C ASP A 130 -3.82 11.43 -7.37
N ASN A 131 -2.93 10.59 -6.81
CA ASN A 131 -2.24 10.89 -5.57
C ASN A 131 -1.03 11.80 -5.80
N ASP A 132 -0.67 12.60 -4.79
CA ASP A 132 0.70 13.13 -4.71
C ASP A 132 1.65 12.00 -4.28
N PRO A 133 2.98 12.11 -4.51
CA PRO A 133 3.94 11.22 -3.87
C PRO A 133 3.68 11.12 -2.35
N LEU A 134 3.61 9.89 -1.87
CA LEU A 134 3.13 9.56 -0.53
C LEU A 134 4.22 9.70 0.53
N CYS A 135 5.44 9.31 0.17
CA CYS A 135 6.60 9.34 1.05
C CYS A 135 7.10 10.77 1.31
N SER A 136 8.00 10.88 2.28
CA SER A 136 8.79 12.07 2.55
C SER A 136 9.63 12.48 1.34
N ALA A 137 10.11 13.72 1.34
CA ALA A 137 10.99 14.19 0.27
C ALA A 137 12.27 13.34 0.23
N GLY A 138 12.62 12.84 -0.96
CA GLY A 138 13.79 12.00 -1.20
C GLY A 138 14.35 12.17 -2.61
N PRO A 139 15.37 11.38 -2.98
CA PRO A 139 15.94 11.40 -4.32
C PRO A 139 14.86 11.13 -5.38
N LYS A 140 14.86 11.95 -6.44
CA LYS A 140 13.92 11.82 -7.55
C LYS A 140 14.55 11.13 -8.75
N GLN A 141 13.81 10.24 -9.39
CA GLN A 141 14.16 9.65 -10.68
C GLN A 141 12.93 9.71 -11.60
N GLY A 142 12.91 10.72 -12.47
CA GLY A 142 11.68 11.08 -13.19
C GLY A 142 10.59 11.50 -12.20
N GLU A 143 9.41 10.88 -12.33
CA GLU A 143 8.25 11.12 -11.46
C GLU A 143 8.36 10.40 -10.09
N ASN A 144 9.27 9.44 -9.95
CA ASN A 144 9.40 8.65 -8.73
C ASN A 144 10.19 9.40 -7.66
N VAL A 145 9.65 9.45 -6.44
CA VAL A 145 10.36 9.81 -5.21
C VAL A 145 10.73 8.53 -4.48
N ARG A 146 12.02 8.30 -4.25
CA ARG A 146 12.52 7.12 -3.53
C ARG A 146 12.44 7.30 -2.02
N PHE A 147 12.18 6.22 -1.30
CA PHE A 147 12.19 6.17 0.15
C PHE A 147 12.78 4.85 0.65
N GLU A 148 13.34 4.88 1.85
CA GLU A 148 13.75 3.68 2.60
C GLU A 148 12.64 3.36 3.60
N CYS A 149 12.11 2.15 3.54
CA CYS A 149 11.10 1.62 4.45
C CYS A 149 11.76 1.10 5.73
N VAL A 150 11.43 1.72 6.87
CA VAL A 150 11.95 1.34 8.20
C VAL A 150 10.85 0.82 9.12
N GLY A 151 9.65 0.61 8.57
CA GLY A 151 8.52 0.03 9.27
C GLY A 151 7.42 -0.31 8.29
N LEU A 152 6.88 -1.53 8.39
CA LEU A 152 5.77 -2.00 7.60
C LEU A 152 4.86 -2.85 8.48
N GLU A 153 3.58 -2.51 8.50
CA GLU A 153 2.53 -3.31 9.13
C GLU A 153 1.37 -3.52 8.18
N VAL A 154 0.72 -4.67 8.29
CA VAL A 154 -0.53 -4.99 7.60
C VAL A 154 -1.56 -5.40 8.65
N TRP A 155 -2.64 -4.63 8.73
CA TRP A 155 -3.73 -4.86 9.67
C TRP A 155 -4.97 -5.34 8.92
N GLY A 156 -5.47 -6.52 9.27
CA GLY A 156 -6.73 -7.05 8.77
C GLY A 156 -7.91 -6.49 9.55
N VAL A 157 -8.95 -6.06 8.85
CA VAL A 157 -10.18 -5.46 9.37
C VAL A 157 -11.36 -6.25 8.83
N GLY A 158 -12.02 -7.01 9.71
CA GLY A 158 -13.03 -8.01 9.35
C GLY A 158 -13.28 -8.98 10.47
#